data_AF-A0A183CQE7-F1
#
_entry.id   AF-A0A183CQE7-F1
#
_cell.length_a   1.000
_cell.length_b   1.000
_cell.length_c   1.000
_cell.angle_alpha   90.00
_cell.angle_beta   90.00
_cell.angle_gamma   90.00
#
_symmetry.space_group_name_H-M   'P 1'
#
loop_
_entity.id
_entity.type
_entity.pdbx_description
1 polymer ?
#
loop_
_entity_poly.entity_id
_entity_poly.type
_entity_poly.pdbx_seq_one_letter_code
_entity_poly.pdbx_strand_id
1 'polypeptide(L)' 'MKKELEYFAKALESPTRPFLAILGGAKVADKIQLINNLLDKVDEMVIGGGMAFTFLKVTDGMPIGKSLFDEEVRWHA' A
#
# COMPACT_ATOMS: atom_id res chain seq x y z
N MET A 1 -0.11 -3.65 23.46
CA MET A 1 -1.06 -4.40 22.62
C MET A 1 -2.51 -3.88 22.65
N LYS A 2 -3.24 -3.83 23.79
CA LYS A 2 -4.66 -3.40 23.79
C LYS A 2 -4.88 -2.01 23.17
N LYS A 3 -4.05 -1.04 23.53
CA LYS A 3 -4.11 0.33 22.96
C LYS A 3 -3.82 0.37 21.45
N GLU A 4 -2.86 -0.40 20.95
CA GLU A 4 -2.56 -0.45 19.51
C GLU A 4 -3.73 -1.02 18.72
N LEU A 5 -4.34 -2.10 19.21
CA LEU A 5 -5.53 -2.68 18.60
C LEU A 5 -6.71 -1.71 18.59
N GLU A 6 -6.92 -0.98 19.69
CA GLU A 6 -7.97 0.06 19.77
C GLU A 6 -7.74 1.20 18.76
N TYR A 7 -6.49 1.65 18.59
CA TYR A 7 -6.16 2.66 17.57
C TYR A 7 -6.35 2.13 16.15
N PHE A 8 -5.92 0.89 15.88
CA PHE A 8 -6.10 0.25 14.58
C PHE A 8 -7.57 0.06 14.24
N ALA A 9 -8.39 -0.40 15.19
CA ALA A 9 -9.83 -0.58 14.99
C ALA A 9 -10.51 0.76 14.68
N LYS A 10 -10.20 1.83 15.42
CA LYS A 10 -10.74 3.17 15.15
C LYS A 10 -10.39 3.68 13.75
N ALA A 11 -9.15 3.47 13.29
CA ALA A 11 -8.72 3.86 11.96
C ALA A 11 -9.36 3.02 10.84
N LEU A 12 -9.82 1.79 11.15
CA LEU A 12 -10.36 0.86 10.14
C LEU A 12 -11.89 0.77 10.11
N GLU A 13 -12.59 1.09 11.19
CA GLU A 13 -14.06 0.98 11.29
C GLU A 13 -14.76 2.31 10.94
N SER A 14 -14.25 3.43 11.45
CA SER A 14 -14.82 4.76 11.20
C SER A 14 -13.73 5.83 11.26
N PRO A 15 -12.77 5.83 10.30
CA PRO A 15 -11.69 6.80 10.29
C PRO A 15 -12.23 8.23 10.18
N THR A 16 -11.61 9.15 10.91
CA THR A 16 -11.78 10.58 10.65
C THR A 16 -11.25 10.89 9.26
N ARG A 17 -12.07 11.55 8.44
CA ARG A 17 -11.71 11.90 7.06
C ARG A 17 -11.17 13.34 6.96
N PRO A 18 -10.21 13.62 6.05
CA PRO A 18 -9.63 12.67 5.09
C PRO A 18 -8.66 11.67 5.76
N PHE A 19 -8.76 10.40 5.36
CA PHE A 19 -7.91 9.32 5.83
C PHE A 19 -6.86 8.98 4.78
N LEU A 20 -5.61 9.38 5.06
CA LEU A 20 -4.45 9.07 4.24
C LEU A 20 -3.70 7.85 4.78
N ALA A 21 -3.49 6.84 3.95
CA ALA A 21 -2.55 5.76 4.24
C ALA A 21 -1.21 6.00 3.54
N ILE A 22 -0.11 5.83 4.28
CA ILE A 22 1.25 5.86 3.73
C ILE A 22 1.85 4.48 3.95
N LEU A 23 2.19 3.79 2.85
CA LEU A 23 2.71 2.44 2.85
C LEU A 23 4.07 2.42 2.16
N GLY A 24 5.00 1.67 2.74
CA GLY A 24 6.32 1.49 2.17
C GLY A 24 6.93 0.14 2.53
N GLY A 25 8.01 -0.20 1.83
CA GLY A 25 8.70 -1.48 2.00
C GLY A 25 9.43 -1.88 0.72
N ALA A 26 10.06 -3.05 0.75
CA ALA A 26 10.83 -3.55 -0.37
C ALA A 26 9.95 -4.25 -1.41
N LYS A 27 9.11 -5.21 -0.97
CA LYS A 27 8.29 -6.05 -1.85
C LYS A 27 6.81 -5.75 -1.70
N VAL A 28 6.09 -5.77 -2.82
CA VAL A 28 4.64 -5.53 -2.85
C VAL A 28 3.90 -6.78 -2.34
N ALA A 29 4.41 -7.99 -2.66
CA ALA A 29 3.79 -9.25 -2.27
C ALA A 29 3.50 -9.35 -0.76
N ASP A 30 4.40 -8.85 0.08
CA ASP A 30 4.28 -8.87 1.55
C ASP A 30 3.15 -7.96 2.08
N LYS A 31 2.67 -7.02 1.27
CA LYS A 31 1.75 -5.94 1.69
C LYS A 31 0.47 -5.90 0.85
N ILE A 32 0.33 -6.75 -0.16
CA ILE A 32 -0.81 -6.74 -1.09
C ILE A 32 -2.16 -6.88 -0.38
N GLN A 33 -2.24 -7.78 0.62
CA GLN A 33 -3.47 -7.96 1.40
C GLN A 33 -3.82 -6.73 2.23
N LEU A 34 -2.81 -6.07 2.80
CA LEU A 34 -3.01 -4.84 3.57
C LEU A 34 -3.48 -3.69 2.66
N ILE A 35 -2.88 -3.55 1.48
CA ILE A 35 -3.28 -2.56 0.47
C ILE A 35 -4.75 -2.78 0.10
N ASN A 36 -5.11 -4.01 -0.31
CA ASN A 36 -6.50 -4.32 -0.70
C ASN A 36 -7.51 -4.03 0.40
N ASN A 37 -7.17 -4.32 1.67
CA ASN A 37 -8.06 -4.04 2.81
C ASN A 37 -8.22 -2.53 3.11
N LEU A 38 -7.29 -1.69 2.65
CA LEU A 38 -7.28 -0.25 2.88
C LEU A 38 -7.89 0.54 1.73
N LEU A 39 -7.88 0.02 0.50
CA LEU A 39 -8.39 0.71 -0.70
C LEU A 39 -9.82 1.25 -0.51
N ASP A 40 -10.71 0.48 0.12
CA ASP A 40 -12.10 0.89 0.35
C ASP A 40 -12.28 1.84 1.55
N LYS A 41 -11.22 2.10 2.30
CA LYS A 41 -11.28 2.83 3.58
C LYS A 41 -10.66 4.21 3.50
N VAL A 42 -9.54 4.32 2.78
CA VAL A 42 -8.75 5.54 2.68
C VAL A 42 -9.32 6.48 1.63
N ASP A 43 -9.15 7.78 1.85
CA ASP A 43 -9.41 8.79 0.82
C ASP A 43 -8.20 8.93 -0.11
N GLU A 44 -7.00 8.74 0.44
CA GLU A 44 -5.74 8.83 -0.30
C GLU A 44 -4.77 7.73 0.14
N MET A 45 -3.97 7.23 -0.79
CA MET A 45 -2.91 6.26 -0.52
C MET A 45 -1.60 6.70 -1.18
N VAL A 46 -0.53 6.77 -0.39
CA VAL A 46 0.83 7.03 -0.86
C VAL A 46 1.66 5.76 -0.71
N ILE A 47 2.21 5.29 -1.82
CA ILE A 47 3.14 4.16 -1.86
C ILE A 47 4.57 4.67 -2.04
N GLY A 48 5.47 4.28 -1.13
CA GLY A 48 6.88 4.64 -1.18
C GLY A 48 7.82 3.43 -1.05
N GLY A 49 9.13 3.68 -1.07
CA GLY A 49 10.15 2.63 -0.97
C GLY A 49 10.31 1.80 -2.24
N GLY A 50 10.91 0.61 -2.13
CA GLY A 50 11.19 -0.27 -3.27
C GLY A 50 9.93 -0.74 -3.99
N MET A 51 8.85 -0.96 -3.23
CA MET A 51 7.57 -1.41 -3.79
C MET A 51 6.93 -0.39 -4.75
N ALA A 52 7.23 0.90 -4.59
CA ALA A 52 6.70 1.95 -5.48
C ALA A 52 7.15 1.74 -6.94
N PHE A 53 8.35 1.21 -7.17
CA PHE A 53 8.85 0.94 -8.51
C PHE A 53 8.06 -0.16 -9.23
N THR A 54 7.59 -1.18 -8.49
CA THR A 54 6.70 -2.20 -9.06
C THR A 54 5.40 -1.57 -9.53
N PHE A 55 4.77 -0.70 -8.73
CA PHE A 55 3.56 0.00 -9.14
C PHE A 55 3.82 0.88 -10.37
N LEU A 56 4.79 1.78 -10.31
CA LEU A 56 5.13 2.70 -11.42
C LEU A 56 5.45 1.95 -12.72
N LYS A 57 6.14 0.80 -12.64
CA LYS A 57 6.42 -0.03 -13.81
C LYS A 57 5.18 -0.69 -14.37
N VAL A 58 4.29 -1.21 -13.52
CA VAL A 58 3.10 -1.98 -13.93
C VAL A 58 1.97 -1.06 -14.40
N THR A 59 1.70 0.05 -13.71
CA THR A 59 0.59 0.95 -14.04
C THR A 59 0.95 1.93 -15.15
N ASP A 60 2.16 2.48 -15.10
CA ASP A 60 2.55 3.62 -15.95
C ASP A 60 3.58 3.21 -17.02
N GLY A 61 4.02 1.93 -17.02
CA GLY A 61 5.07 1.45 -17.91
C GLY A 61 6.43 2.12 -17.64
N MET A 62 6.63 2.69 -16.45
CA MET A 62 7.81 3.51 -16.16
C MET A 62 9.10 2.68 -16.23
N PRO A 63 10.15 3.17 -16.92
CA PRO A 63 11.48 2.56 -16.84
C PRO A 63 12.07 2.72 -15.42
N ILE A 64 12.30 1.60 -14.74
CA ILE A 64 12.83 1.60 -13.36
C ILE A 64 14.31 1.22 -13.25
N GLY A 65 14.97 0.89 -14.37
CA GLY A 65 16.38 0.51 -14.39
C GLY A 65 16.68 -0.71 -13.52
N LYS A 66 17.60 -0.55 -12.55
CA LYS A 66 18.02 -1.59 -11.59
C LYS A 66 17.24 -1.54 -10.27
N SER A 67 16.22 -0.70 -10.17
CA SER A 67 15.37 -0.63 -8.97
C SER A 67 14.64 -1.94 -8.73
N LEU A 68 14.27 -2.17 -7.47
CA LEU A 68 13.61 -3.40 -7.05
C LEU A 68 12.28 -3.59 -7.77
N PHE A 69 12.07 -4.78 -8.34
CA PHE A 69 10.85 -5.16 -9.03
C PHE A 69 10.36 -6.49 -8.48
N ASP A 70 9.06 -6.55 -8.21
CA ASP A 70 8.41 -7.73 -7.67
C ASP A 70 7.61 -8.43 -8.78
N GLU A 71 8.27 -9.33 -9.51
CA GLU A 71 7.74 -9.99 -10.71
C GLU A 71 6.54 -10.90 -10.43
N GLU A 72 6.41 -11.39 -9.20
CA GLU A 72 5.33 -12.31 -8.80
C GLU A 72 4.00 -11.60 -8.59
N VAL A 73 4.01 -10.27 -8.49
CA VAL A 73 2.79 -9.51 -8.20
C VAL A 73 1.94 -9.39 -9.45
N ARG A 74 0.87 -10.17 -9.47
CA ARG A 74 -0.27 -10.01 -10.37
C ARG A 74 -1.35 -9.19 -9.68
N TRP A 75 -1.12 -7.89 -9.58
CA TRP A 75 -2.13 -6.97 -9.06
C TRP A 75 -3.01 -6.47 -10.20
N HIS A 76 -4.32 -6.61 -10.01
CA HIS A 76 -5.34 -6.01 -10.85
C HIS A 76 -6.14 -5.11 -9.90
N ALA A 77 -5.78 -3.82 -9.91
CA ALA A 77 -6.54 -2.79 -9.21
C ALA A 77 -7.90 -2.58 -9.88
#